data_AF-A0A9X2MQQ7-F1
#
_entry.id   AF-A0A9X2MQQ7-F1
#
_cell.length_a   1.000
_cell.length_b   1.000
_cell.length_c   1.000
_cell.angle_alpha   90.00
_cell.angle_beta   90.00
_cell.angle_gamma   90.00
#
_symmetry.space_group_name_H-M   'P 1'
#
loop_
_entity.id
_entity.type
_entity.pdbx_description
1 polymer ?
#
loop_
_entity_poly.entity_id
_entity_poly.type
_entity_poly.pdbx_seq_one_letter_code
_entity_poly.pdbx_strand_id
1 'polypeptide(L)'
;MRLYTDPRGEAYEQAIDLAIRTSECFVLKEHVGGWAGIMRSGGYNDVVEALRPYLVKTIELQDAGMDEIIQMQRAYRSDAFYTAGTYHMYKCCEESGLVLKRAANRLADWIYPHLPEDLCFLKEGDGDYLFSIVHEKMYGMDVTETEALELMDRVTGLFLELERHQDLEYLLDDAIKHRTDKLYISGHRLTELPERIKELTELRELEVFEQDLYRLPEGLFELSKLERLAIMTADLEGIPASIAKLKSLKELRIYCGSSDRPAPGWKVKPKEEISLNRIPPEIGELQMLKELTIQYSAIHKLPPELEKLKRLRVLNVGSCKIKRKPAFLKRMKQLKHVSVSEGLY
;
A
#
# COMPACT_ATOMS: atom_id res chain seq x y z
N MET A 1 -8.82 4.59 -13.62
CA MET A 1 -8.30 3.25 -13.26
C MET A 1 -7.17 3.38 -12.24
N ARG A 2 -7.11 2.53 -11.22
CA ARG A 2 -6.08 2.59 -10.17
C ARG A 2 -4.82 1.82 -10.56
N LEU A 3 -3.69 2.20 -9.98
CA LEU A 3 -2.42 1.47 -10.09
C LEU A 3 -2.23 0.53 -8.88
N TYR A 4 -1.85 -0.71 -9.14
CA TYR A 4 -1.42 -1.67 -8.11
C TYR A 4 -0.02 -1.37 -7.57
N THR A 5 0.87 -0.91 -8.46
CA THR A 5 2.29 -0.62 -8.15
C THR A 5 2.58 0.86 -8.39
N ASP A 6 3.40 1.45 -7.54
CA ASP A 6 4.04 2.74 -7.81
C ASP A 6 5.10 2.57 -8.90
N PRO A 7 4.86 3.04 -10.14
CA PRO A 7 5.79 2.84 -11.25
C PRO A 7 7.13 3.52 -10.91
N ARG A 8 8.24 2.88 -11.26
CA ARG A 8 9.59 3.35 -10.90
C ARG A 8 10.58 3.22 -12.05
N GLY A 9 11.59 4.10 -12.05
CA GLY A 9 12.61 4.14 -13.09
C GLY A 9 11.98 4.35 -14.46
N GLU A 10 12.31 3.48 -15.41
CA GLU A 10 11.80 3.58 -16.78
C GLU A 10 10.27 3.58 -16.87
N ALA A 11 9.57 2.81 -16.02
CA ALA A 11 8.11 2.79 -16.02
C ALA A 11 7.52 4.14 -15.60
N TYR A 12 8.16 4.81 -14.64
CA TYR A 12 7.79 6.16 -14.22
C TYR A 12 8.07 7.16 -15.33
N GLU A 13 9.26 7.13 -15.93
CA GLU A 13 9.62 8.02 -17.03
C GLU A 13 8.65 7.91 -18.21
N GLN A 14 8.29 6.69 -18.61
CA GLN A 14 7.32 6.45 -19.68
C GLN A 14 5.90 6.90 -19.31
N ALA A 15 5.49 6.75 -18.04
CA ALA A 15 4.21 7.28 -17.56
C ALA A 15 4.16 8.82 -17.61
N ILE A 16 5.26 9.49 -17.22
CA ILE A 16 5.40 10.95 -17.36
C ILE A 16 5.34 11.37 -18.82
N ASP A 17 6.06 10.70 -19.72
CA ASP A 17 6.07 11.04 -21.15
C ASP A 17 4.68 10.87 -21.80
N LEU A 18 3.93 9.86 -21.36
CA LEU A 18 2.56 9.67 -21.79
C LEU A 18 1.65 10.78 -21.26
N ALA A 19 1.76 11.13 -19.98
CA ALA A 19 0.96 12.20 -19.39
C ALA A 19 1.26 13.57 -20.00
N ILE A 20 2.53 13.89 -20.27
CA ILE A 20 2.93 15.13 -20.95
C ILE A 20 2.34 15.23 -22.37
N ARG A 21 2.17 14.11 -23.09
CA ARG A 21 1.57 14.12 -24.44
C ARG A 21 0.05 14.20 -24.43
N THR A 22 -0.59 13.70 -23.39
CA THR A 22 -2.06 13.59 -23.30
C THR A 22 -2.70 14.78 -22.58
N SER A 23 -1.94 15.51 -21.77
CA SER A 23 -2.43 16.60 -20.91
C SER A 23 -1.91 17.96 -21.35
N GLU A 24 -2.67 19.02 -21.11
CA GLU A 24 -2.25 20.39 -21.44
C GLU A 24 -1.35 20.98 -20.34
N CYS A 25 -1.71 20.70 -19.10
CA CYS A 25 -1.03 21.18 -17.91
C CYS A 25 -0.93 20.06 -16.87
N PHE A 26 0.02 20.21 -15.95
CA PHE A 26 0.02 19.46 -14.69
C PHE A 26 0.00 20.42 -13.51
N VAL A 27 -0.53 19.94 -12.39
CA VAL A 27 -0.69 20.67 -11.15
C VAL A 27 0.28 20.13 -10.13
N LEU A 28 0.90 21.04 -9.38
CA LEU A 28 1.62 20.73 -8.14
C LEU A 28 1.05 21.59 -7.01
N LYS A 29 0.85 20.98 -5.85
CA LYS A 29 0.41 21.67 -4.64
C LYS A 29 1.60 22.17 -3.84
N GLU A 30 1.56 23.45 -3.50
CA GLU A 30 2.44 24.09 -2.53
C GLU A 30 1.76 24.12 -1.15
N HIS A 31 2.44 23.57 -0.16
CA HIS A 31 2.00 23.62 1.23
C HIS A 31 2.28 25.02 1.82
N VAL A 32 1.22 25.77 2.11
CA VAL A 32 1.31 27.09 2.76
C VAL A 32 0.97 26.95 4.24
N GLY A 33 1.96 27.15 5.11
CA GLY A 33 1.79 27.15 6.57
C GLY A 33 3.06 27.61 7.30
N GLY A 34 2.92 28.29 8.43
CA GLY A 34 3.99 29.08 9.08
C GLY A 34 5.31 28.34 9.43
N TRP A 35 5.29 27.01 9.54
CA TRP A 35 6.50 26.17 9.68
C TRP A 35 6.94 25.50 8.36
N ALA A 36 6.06 25.43 7.36
CA ALA A 36 6.33 24.82 6.06
C ALA A 36 7.24 25.69 5.18
N GLY A 37 7.20 27.02 5.32
CA GLY A 37 8.17 27.91 4.67
C GLY A 37 9.61 27.69 5.15
N ILE A 38 9.80 27.17 6.37
CA ILE A 38 11.12 26.99 7.01
C ILE A 38 11.74 25.63 6.66
N MET A 39 10.91 24.63 6.32
CA MET A 39 11.33 23.23 6.16
C MET A 39 11.53 22.79 4.70
N ARG A 40 11.44 23.71 3.73
CA ARG A 40 11.67 23.40 2.31
C ARG A 40 13.07 22.85 2.11
N SER A 41 13.19 21.69 1.50
CA SER A 41 14.48 21.12 1.13
C SER A 41 15.04 21.78 -0.14
N GLY A 42 16.34 21.58 -0.41
CA GLY A 42 16.95 22.05 -1.67
C GLY A 42 16.21 21.53 -2.91
N GLY A 43 15.85 20.24 -2.92
CA GLY A 43 15.14 19.60 -4.03
C GLY A 43 13.78 20.23 -4.34
N TYR A 44 13.03 20.66 -3.32
CA TYR A 44 11.77 21.37 -3.52
C TYR A 44 11.97 22.68 -4.31
N ASN A 45 12.90 23.51 -3.85
CA ASN A 45 13.14 24.83 -4.47
C ASN A 45 13.73 24.68 -5.89
N ASP A 46 14.62 23.71 -6.09
CA ASP A 46 15.24 23.44 -7.39
C ASP A 46 14.19 23.08 -8.44
N VAL A 47 13.19 22.28 -8.07
CA VAL A 47 12.09 21.89 -8.98
C VAL A 47 11.18 23.06 -9.29
N VAL A 48 10.77 23.84 -8.30
CA VAL A 48 9.89 25.00 -8.51
C VAL A 48 10.57 26.05 -9.41
N GLU A 49 11.86 26.34 -9.18
CA GLU A 49 12.62 27.26 -10.02
C GLU A 49 12.83 26.72 -11.44
N ALA A 50 13.15 25.43 -11.59
CA ALA A 50 13.29 24.79 -12.90
C ALA A 50 11.98 24.78 -13.69
N LEU A 51 10.83 24.67 -13.01
CA LEU A 51 9.51 24.67 -13.64
C LEU A 51 8.96 26.07 -13.91
N ARG A 52 9.52 27.12 -13.29
CA ARG A 52 9.04 28.51 -13.41
C ARG A 52 8.83 28.99 -14.85
N PRO A 53 9.70 28.69 -15.84
CA PRO A 53 9.48 29.10 -17.23
C PRO A 53 8.21 28.51 -17.88
N TYR A 54 7.67 27.43 -17.31
CA TYR A 54 6.51 26.71 -17.81
C TYR A 54 5.24 27.00 -17.00
N LEU A 55 5.30 27.91 -16.02
CA LEU A 55 4.15 28.28 -15.21
C LEU A 55 3.07 28.93 -16.08
N VAL A 56 1.87 28.35 -16.07
CA VAL A 56 0.70 28.86 -16.78
C VAL A 56 -0.16 29.71 -15.85
N LYS A 57 -0.41 29.20 -14.64
CA LYS A 57 -1.31 29.84 -13.68
C LYS A 57 -0.97 29.40 -12.25
N THR A 58 -1.15 30.33 -11.32
CA THR A 58 -1.21 30.02 -9.88
C THR A 58 -2.64 30.21 -9.40
N ILE A 59 -3.14 29.25 -8.64
CA ILE A 59 -4.45 29.30 -7.98
C ILE A 59 -4.21 29.33 -6.48
N GLU A 60 -4.70 30.38 -5.83
CA GLU A 60 -4.58 30.54 -4.38
C GLU A 60 -5.95 30.32 -3.74
N LEU A 61 -6.05 29.30 -2.90
CA LEU A 61 -7.22 28.99 -2.10
C LEU A 61 -6.89 29.25 -0.63
N GLN A 62 -6.64 30.52 -0.29
CA GLN A 62 -6.37 30.94 1.09
C GLN A 62 -7.68 31.04 1.88
N ASP A 63 -7.72 30.45 3.07
CA ASP A 63 -8.91 30.42 3.95
C ASP A 63 -10.19 29.86 3.28
N ALA A 64 -10.03 29.09 2.19
CA ALA A 64 -11.14 28.57 1.42
C ALA A 64 -11.96 27.54 2.22
N GLY A 65 -13.27 27.73 2.24
CA GLY A 65 -14.21 26.77 2.81
C GLY A 65 -14.34 25.51 1.94
N MET A 66 -14.90 24.44 2.50
CA MET A 66 -15.11 23.18 1.76
C MET A 66 -15.92 23.36 0.48
N ASP A 67 -16.88 24.28 0.45
CA ASP A 67 -17.69 24.54 -0.74
C ASP A 67 -16.87 25.11 -1.90
N GLU A 68 -15.89 25.97 -1.60
CA GLU A 68 -14.99 26.55 -2.61
C GLU A 68 -14.02 25.49 -3.15
N ILE A 69 -13.51 24.63 -2.28
CA ILE A 69 -12.66 23.48 -2.66
C ILE A 69 -13.44 22.56 -3.60
N ILE A 70 -14.68 22.20 -3.25
CA ILE A 70 -15.54 21.34 -4.08
C ILE A 70 -15.85 22.02 -5.42
N GLN A 71 -16.09 23.33 -5.43
CA GLN A 71 -16.29 24.07 -6.69
C GLN A 71 -15.04 24.01 -7.57
N MET A 72 -13.84 24.13 -7.00
CA MET A 72 -12.59 24.01 -7.75
C MET A 72 -12.34 22.60 -8.26
N GLN A 73 -12.54 21.58 -7.43
CA GLN A 73 -12.44 20.18 -7.84
C GLN A 73 -13.37 19.90 -9.02
N ARG A 74 -14.60 20.44 -9.01
CA ARG A 74 -15.55 20.29 -10.13
C ARG A 74 -15.16 21.09 -11.36
N ALA A 75 -14.64 22.31 -11.19
CA ALA A 75 -14.26 23.18 -12.30
C ALA A 75 -13.11 22.59 -13.12
N TYR A 76 -12.10 22.02 -12.46
CA TYR A 76 -10.95 21.39 -13.10
C TYR A 76 -11.08 19.89 -13.27
N ARG A 77 -12.12 19.26 -12.69
CA ARG A 77 -12.32 17.80 -12.62
C ARG A 77 -11.06 17.07 -12.14
N SER A 78 -10.41 17.63 -11.12
CA SER A 78 -9.10 17.18 -10.67
C SER A 78 -9.06 16.98 -9.16
N ASP A 79 -8.55 15.83 -8.75
CA ASP A 79 -8.39 15.46 -7.34
C ASP A 79 -7.20 16.18 -6.68
N ALA A 80 -6.42 16.95 -7.45
CA ALA A 80 -5.42 17.84 -6.87
C ALA A 80 -6.03 18.88 -5.91
N PHE A 81 -7.29 19.30 -6.13
CA PHE A 81 -7.93 20.36 -5.34
C PHE A 81 -8.79 19.80 -4.20
N TYR A 82 -8.15 19.39 -3.10
CA TYR A 82 -8.84 18.79 -1.95
C TYR A 82 -8.70 19.57 -0.64
N THR A 83 -7.79 20.56 -0.58
CA THR A 83 -7.56 21.41 0.61
C THR A 83 -7.26 22.86 0.24
N ALA A 84 -7.35 23.76 1.22
CA ALA A 84 -6.80 25.12 1.08
C ALA A 84 -5.29 25.07 0.83
N GLY A 85 -4.78 25.94 -0.04
CA GLY A 85 -3.37 25.94 -0.44
C GLY A 85 -3.11 26.71 -1.73
N THR A 86 -1.86 26.69 -2.16
CA THR A 86 -1.45 27.28 -3.44
C THR A 86 -1.20 26.15 -4.43
N TYR A 87 -1.78 26.27 -5.61
CA TYR A 87 -1.67 25.27 -6.68
C TYR A 87 -1.02 25.93 -7.89
N HIS A 88 0.06 25.33 -8.38
CA HIS A 88 0.77 25.80 -9.56
C HIS A 88 0.46 24.88 -10.73
N MET A 89 -0.05 25.49 -11.81
CA MET A 89 -0.31 24.82 -13.06
C MET A 89 0.83 25.11 -14.02
N TYR A 90 1.50 24.07 -14.49
CA TYR A 90 2.60 24.15 -15.42
C TYR A 90 2.20 23.52 -16.75
N LYS A 91 2.68 24.11 -17.85
CA LYS A 91 2.45 23.60 -19.20
C LYS A 91 3.11 22.23 -19.36
N CYS A 92 2.38 21.28 -19.94
CA CYS A 92 2.96 20.03 -20.42
C CYS A 92 3.74 20.29 -21.71
N CYS A 93 5.05 20.08 -21.66
CA CYS A 93 5.94 20.03 -22.80
C CYS A 93 7.13 19.12 -22.50
N GLU A 94 7.94 18.79 -23.50
CA GLU A 94 9.08 17.88 -23.34
C GLU A 94 10.03 18.36 -22.22
N GLU A 95 10.30 19.66 -22.16
CA GLU A 95 11.23 20.24 -21.21
C GLU A 95 10.70 20.21 -19.78
N SER A 96 9.41 20.48 -19.55
CA SER A 96 8.82 20.37 -18.22
C SER A 96 8.77 18.90 -17.77
N GLY A 97 8.47 17.97 -18.68
CA GLY A 97 8.57 16.53 -18.43
C GLY A 97 9.98 16.08 -18.03
N LEU A 98 11.03 16.62 -18.66
CA LEU A 98 12.43 16.35 -18.27
C LEU A 98 12.76 16.82 -16.85
N VAL A 99 12.16 17.94 -16.40
CA VAL A 99 12.32 18.39 -15.01
C VAL A 99 11.70 17.38 -14.05
N LEU A 100 10.46 16.92 -14.32
CA LEU A 100 9.77 15.92 -13.48
C LEU A 100 10.53 14.58 -13.40
N LYS A 101 11.12 14.14 -14.52
CA LYS A 101 11.91 12.90 -14.59
C LYS A 101 13.26 12.99 -13.86
N ARG A 102 13.86 14.19 -13.77
CA ARG A 102 15.09 14.41 -13.01
C ARG A 102 14.83 14.56 -11.51
N ALA A 103 13.64 15.05 -11.14
CA ALA A 103 13.27 15.33 -9.76
C ALA A 103 12.95 14.06 -8.95
N ALA A 104 12.32 13.08 -9.57
CA ALA A 104 11.77 11.90 -8.93
C ALA A 104 12.01 10.64 -9.77
N ASN A 105 11.96 9.47 -9.11
CA ASN A 105 12.09 8.18 -9.79
C ASN A 105 10.80 7.34 -9.74
N ARG A 106 9.76 7.82 -9.07
CA ARG A 106 8.44 7.18 -8.93
C ARG A 106 7.37 8.21 -8.52
N LEU A 107 6.09 7.87 -8.63
CA LEU A 107 5.00 8.80 -8.30
C LEU A 107 4.97 9.13 -6.81
N ALA A 108 5.27 8.15 -5.94
CA ALA A 108 5.27 8.37 -4.49
C ALA A 108 6.38 9.31 -3.97
N ASP A 109 7.34 9.72 -4.81
CA ASP A 109 8.37 10.69 -4.41
C ASP A 109 7.85 12.13 -4.34
N TRP A 110 6.71 12.42 -4.98
CA TRP A 110 6.04 13.74 -5.00
C TRP A 110 5.36 14.07 -3.66
N ILE A 111 6.15 14.06 -2.59
CA ILE A 111 5.73 14.25 -1.22
C ILE A 111 6.53 15.38 -0.55
N TYR A 112 5.81 16.27 0.12
CA TYR A 112 6.40 17.35 0.92
C TYR A 112 7.16 16.79 2.14
N PRO A 113 8.30 17.39 2.58
CA PRO A 113 8.97 18.61 2.09
C PRO A 113 10.05 18.38 1.03
N HIS A 114 10.18 17.16 0.51
CA HIS A 114 11.24 16.83 -0.43
C HIS A 114 10.93 17.34 -1.83
N LEU A 115 9.69 17.16 -2.28
CA LEU A 115 9.15 17.69 -3.52
C LEU A 115 7.81 18.39 -3.27
N PRO A 116 7.32 19.21 -4.22
CA PRO A 116 5.93 19.63 -4.22
C PRO A 116 4.99 18.42 -4.14
N GLU A 117 3.88 18.59 -3.43
CA GLU A 117 2.95 17.49 -3.19
C GLU A 117 1.96 17.36 -4.35
N ASP A 118 1.51 16.14 -4.58
CA ASP A 118 0.46 15.76 -5.52
C ASP A 118 0.71 16.22 -6.97
N LEU A 119 1.23 15.30 -7.78
CA LEU A 119 1.43 15.50 -9.21
C LEU A 119 0.21 14.96 -9.98
N CYS A 120 -0.58 15.88 -10.53
CA CYS A 120 -1.77 15.55 -11.33
C CYS A 120 -1.70 16.19 -12.72
N PHE A 121 -1.95 15.42 -13.77
CA PHE A 121 -1.91 15.85 -15.17
C PHE A 121 -3.32 16.03 -15.72
N LEU A 122 -3.66 17.21 -16.23
CA LEU A 122 -5.01 17.58 -16.63
C LEU A 122 -5.23 17.44 -18.15
N LYS A 123 -6.25 16.67 -18.54
CA LYS A 123 -6.79 16.68 -19.91
C LYS A 123 -7.62 17.93 -20.13
N GLU A 124 -7.60 18.46 -21.36
CA GLU A 124 -8.48 19.57 -21.74
C GLU A 124 -9.96 19.18 -21.53
N GLY A 125 -10.63 19.82 -20.57
CA GLY A 125 -12.04 19.58 -20.26
C GLY A 125 -12.40 18.22 -19.64
N ASP A 126 -11.43 17.32 -19.42
CA ASP A 126 -11.71 15.92 -19.10
C ASP A 126 -11.05 15.36 -17.82
N GLY A 127 -10.52 16.23 -16.96
CA GLY A 127 -10.01 15.87 -15.63
C GLY A 127 -8.61 15.26 -15.63
N ASP A 128 -8.23 14.61 -14.52
CA ASP A 128 -6.87 14.08 -14.34
C ASP A 128 -6.61 12.85 -15.22
N TYR A 129 -5.70 12.96 -16.19
CA TYR A 129 -5.18 11.82 -16.94
C TYR A 129 -4.32 10.89 -16.08
N LEU A 130 -3.43 11.45 -15.28
CA LEU A 130 -2.55 10.75 -14.34
C LEU A 130 -2.60 11.53 -13.04
N PHE A 131 -2.96 10.87 -11.94
CA PHE A 131 -3.03 11.51 -10.63
C PHE A 131 -2.21 10.73 -9.61
N SER A 132 -1.64 11.47 -8.67
CA SER A 132 -0.81 10.95 -7.60
C SER A 132 -1.15 11.68 -6.30
N ILE A 133 -2.14 11.16 -5.57
CA ILE A 133 -2.57 11.69 -4.27
C ILE A 133 -1.72 10.98 -3.21
N VAL A 134 -0.52 11.53 -2.96
CA VAL A 134 0.56 10.77 -2.31
C VAL A 134 0.26 10.51 -0.84
N HIS A 135 -0.36 11.47 -0.16
CA HIS A 135 -0.71 11.36 1.25
C HIS A 135 -1.77 10.27 1.51
N GLU A 136 -2.62 9.96 0.53
CA GLU A 136 -3.59 8.86 0.59
C GLU A 136 -3.07 7.55 -0.04
N LYS A 137 -1.84 7.57 -0.59
CA LYS A 137 -1.24 6.46 -1.36
C LYS A 137 -2.13 6.00 -2.52
N MET A 138 -2.77 6.95 -3.20
CA MET A 138 -3.62 6.68 -4.35
C MET A 138 -2.98 7.22 -5.62
N TYR A 139 -2.84 6.33 -6.61
CA TYR A 139 -2.31 6.67 -7.93
C TYR A 139 -3.19 6.01 -8.97
N GLY A 140 -3.37 6.66 -10.10
CA GLY A 140 -4.20 6.11 -11.17
C GLY A 140 -4.15 6.93 -12.43
N MET A 141 -4.79 6.38 -13.45
CA MET A 141 -4.89 6.99 -14.77
C MET A 141 -6.32 6.97 -15.28
N ASP A 142 -6.75 8.04 -15.94
CA ASP A 142 -8.04 8.08 -16.62
C ASP A 142 -7.93 7.52 -18.03
N VAL A 143 -8.04 6.19 -18.09
CA VAL A 143 -7.97 5.35 -19.28
C VAL A 143 -9.08 4.31 -19.24
N THR A 144 -9.57 3.94 -20.41
CA THR A 144 -10.45 2.77 -20.60
C THR A 144 -9.68 1.47 -20.33
N GLU A 145 -10.40 0.37 -20.14
CA GLU A 145 -9.75 -0.94 -19.93
C GLU A 145 -8.91 -1.39 -21.12
N THR A 146 -9.38 -1.12 -22.36
CA THR A 146 -8.60 -1.41 -23.58
C THR A 146 -7.30 -0.62 -23.63
N GLU A 147 -7.34 0.67 -23.32
CA GLU A 147 -6.12 1.49 -23.26
C GLU A 147 -5.18 1.03 -22.14
N ALA A 148 -5.72 0.70 -20.97
CA ALA A 148 -4.93 0.18 -19.87
C ALA A 148 -4.20 -1.12 -20.23
N LEU A 149 -4.89 -2.04 -20.93
CA LEU A 149 -4.29 -3.26 -21.45
C LEU A 149 -3.13 -2.99 -22.42
N GLU A 150 -3.32 -2.08 -23.38
CA GLU A 150 -2.27 -1.69 -24.33
C GLU A 150 -1.06 -1.04 -23.63
N LEU A 151 -1.32 -0.23 -22.61
CA LEU A 151 -0.29 0.41 -21.80
C LEU A 151 0.49 -0.61 -20.97
N MET A 152 -0.21 -1.54 -20.31
CA MET A 152 0.40 -2.64 -19.56
C MET A 152 1.19 -3.59 -20.47
N ASP A 153 0.85 -3.68 -21.76
CA ASP A 153 1.64 -4.45 -22.71
C ASP A 153 2.94 -3.75 -23.14
N ARG A 154 2.90 -2.42 -23.23
CA ARG A 154 4.05 -1.60 -23.64
C ARG A 154 4.99 -1.25 -22.49
N VAL A 155 4.48 -1.04 -21.27
CA VAL A 155 5.23 -0.46 -20.15
C VAL A 155 5.33 -1.45 -18.99
N THR A 156 6.44 -2.19 -18.94
CA THR A 156 6.74 -3.07 -17.80
C THR A 156 6.90 -2.23 -16.54
N GLY A 157 6.24 -2.61 -15.44
CA GLY A 157 6.21 -1.84 -14.19
C GLY A 157 5.05 -0.85 -14.04
N LEU A 158 4.25 -0.64 -15.10
CA LEU A 158 2.97 0.06 -15.02
C LEU A 158 1.84 -0.96 -14.89
N PHE A 159 1.33 -1.19 -13.67
CA PHE A 159 0.33 -2.21 -13.39
C PHE A 159 -1.01 -1.57 -12.97
N LEU A 160 -1.98 -1.55 -13.88
CA LEU A 160 -3.31 -0.99 -13.67
C LEU A 160 -4.29 -2.09 -13.24
N GLU A 161 -5.29 -1.75 -12.43
CA GLU A 161 -6.37 -2.66 -12.00
C GLU A 161 -7.42 -2.84 -13.10
N LEU A 162 -7.63 -4.08 -13.56
CA LEU A 162 -8.52 -4.45 -14.66
C LEU A 162 -9.65 -5.36 -14.18
N GLU A 163 -10.77 -5.43 -14.91
CA GLU A 163 -11.88 -6.33 -14.57
C GLU A 163 -11.46 -7.79 -14.67
N ARG A 164 -10.55 -8.12 -15.61
CA ARG A 164 -9.99 -9.48 -15.75
C ARG A 164 -9.28 -9.98 -14.50
N HIS A 165 -8.84 -9.08 -13.61
CA HIS A 165 -8.20 -9.45 -12.34
C HIS A 165 -9.16 -10.05 -11.32
N GLN A 166 -10.47 -10.15 -11.61
CA GLN A 166 -11.38 -11.03 -10.86
C GLN A 166 -10.95 -12.51 -10.97
N ASP A 167 -10.28 -12.89 -12.05
CA ASP A 167 -9.57 -14.15 -12.17
C ASP A 167 -8.16 -14.02 -11.58
N LEU A 168 -7.83 -14.92 -10.64
CA LEU A 168 -6.55 -14.88 -9.93
C LEU A 168 -5.37 -15.15 -10.87
N GLU A 169 -5.51 -15.97 -11.91
CA GLU A 169 -4.39 -16.27 -12.80
C GLU A 169 -4.00 -15.03 -13.62
N TYR A 170 -4.97 -14.26 -14.12
CA TYR A 170 -4.67 -12.98 -14.78
C TYR A 170 -4.04 -11.96 -13.83
N LEU A 171 -4.52 -11.89 -12.58
CA LEU A 171 -3.93 -11.02 -11.57
C LEU A 171 -2.47 -11.38 -11.31
N LEU A 172 -2.16 -12.68 -11.17
CA LEU A 172 -0.80 -13.16 -10.91
C LEU A 172 0.11 -12.96 -12.12
N ASP A 173 -0.36 -13.29 -13.33
CA ASP A 173 0.43 -13.13 -14.55
C ASP A 173 0.84 -11.66 -14.75
N ASP A 174 -0.08 -10.71 -14.55
CA ASP A 174 0.23 -9.28 -14.62
C ASP A 174 1.13 -8.83 -13.45
N ALA A 175 0.85 -9.27 -12.22
CA ALA A 175 1.68 -8.93 -11.06
C ALA A 175 3.14 -9.40 -11.24
N ILE A 176 3.34 -10.58 -11.83
CA ILE A 176 4.66 -11.13 -12.18
C ILE A 176 5.30 -10.32 -13.30
N LYS A 177 4.57 -10.08 -14.42
CA LYS A 177 5.05 -9.29 -15.56
C LYS A 177 5.54 -7.91 -15.12
N HIS A 178 4.76 -7.24 -14.29
CA HIS A 178 5.04 -5.88 -13.84
C HIS A 178 5.91 -5.79 -12.59
N ARG A 179 6.36 -6.93 -12.04
CA ARG A 179 7.27 -6.99 -10.89
C ARG A 179 6.77 -6.15 -9.71
N THR A 180 5.49 -6.33 -9.37
CA THR A 180 4.85 -5.55 -8.31
C THR A 180 5.53 -5.78 -6.96
N ASP A 181 5.63 -4.72 -6.15
CA ASP A 181 6.07 -4.81 -4.76
C ASP A 181 4.91 -4.87 -3.76
N LYS A 182 3.68 -4.62 -4.21
CA LYS A 182 2.46 -4.75 -3.40
C LYS A 182 1.38 -5.52 -4.14
N LEU A 183 0.69 -6.41 -3.45
CA LEU A 183 -0.45 -7.14 -3.99
C LEU A 183 -1.54 -7.28 -2.93
N TYR A 184 -2.78 -7.01 -3.35
CA TYR A 184 -3.99 -7.26 -2.56
C TYR A 184 -4.82 -8.34 -3.27
N ILE A 185 -5.06 -9.46 -2.58
CA ILE A 185 -5.83 -10.60 -3.10
C ILE A 185 -7.13 -10.68 -2.31
N SER A 186 -8.27 -10.58 -2.99
CA SER A 186 -9.58 -10.63 -2.34
C SER A 186 -10.68 -11.02 -3.31
N GLY A 187 -11.60 -11.86 -2.85
CA GLY A 187 -12.82 -12.21 -3.58
C GLY A 187 -12.65 -13.35 -4.59
N HIS A 188 -11.56 -14.09 -4.53
CA HIS A 188 -11.30 -15.24 -5.40
C HIS A 188 -11.78 -16.58 -4.82
N ARG A 189 -12.34 -16.58 -3.59
CA ARG A 189 -12.87 -17.76 -2.90
C ARG A 189 -11.81 -18.84 -2.70
N LEU A 190 -10.62 -18.42 -2.27
CA LEU A 190 -9.47 -19.30 -2.15
C LEU A 190 -9.58 -20.15 -0.90
N THR A 191 -9.25 -21.44 -1.04
CA THR A 191 -9.03 -22.34 0.10
C THR A 191 -7.56 -22.44 0.50
N GLU A 192 -6.68 -22.14 -0.46
CA GLU A 192 -5.22 -22.07 -0.33
C GLU A 192 -4.71 -21.05 -1.35
N LEU A 193 -3.64 -20.30 -1.02
CA LEU A 193 -2.97 -19.46 -2.03
C LEU A 193 -2.21 -20.35 -3.02
N PRO A 194 -2.14 -19.98 -4.31
CA PRO A 194 -1.43 -20.79 -5.29
C PRO A 194 0.08 -20.80 -5.04
N GLU A 195 0.73 -21.95 -5.28
CA GLU A 195 2.19 -22.10 -5.17
C GLU A 195 2.99 -21.14 -6.06
N ARG A 196 2.39 -20.69 -7.19
CA ARG A 196 2.98 -19.69 -8.09
C ARG A 196 3.21 -18.32 -7.43
N ILE A 197 2.63 -18.04 -6.25
CA ILE A 197 2.88 -16.80 -5.51
C ILE A 197 4.38 -16.51 -5.30
N LYS A 198 5.22 -17.55 -5.25
CA LYS A 198 6.68 -17.45 -5.15
C LYS A 198 7.35 -16.75 -6.34
N GLU A 199 6.69 -16.69 -7.49
CA GLU A 199 7.19 -16.02 -8.69
C GLU A 199 7.21 -14.49 -8.55
N LEU A 200 6.48 -13.93 -7.57
CA LEU A 200 6.44 -12.50 -7.23
C LEU A 200 7.70 -12.07 -6.46
N THR A 201 8.87 -12.25 -7.08
CA THR A 201 10.19 -12.09 -6.45
C THR A 201 10.50 -10.68 -5.92
N GLU A 202 9.78 -9.65 -6.41
CA GLU A 202 9.89 -8.26 -5.95
C GLU A 202 8.89 -7.88 -4.86
N LEU A 203 7.99 -8.78 -4.47
CA LEU A 203 6.90 -8.50 -3.53
C LEU A 203 7.44 -8.16 -2.14
N ARG A 204 6.99 -7.01 -1.61
CA ARG A 204 7.29 -6.51 -0.27
C ARG A 204 6.06 -6.50 0.61
N GLU A 205 4.88 -6.40 0.04
CA GLU A 205 3.61 -6.28 0.76
C GLU A 205 2.57 -7.21 0.14
N LEU A 206 2.11 -8.16 0.94
CA LEU A 206 1.01 -9.03 0.57
C LEU A 206 -0.12 -8.88 1.58
N GLU A 207 -1.28 -8.50 1.08
CA GLU A 207 -2.53 -8.46 1.84
C GLU A 207 -3.52 -9.43 1.20
N VAL A 208 -4.05 -10.36 1.99
CA VAL A 208 -5.01 -11.36 1.53
C VAL A 208 -6.26 -11.27 2.37
N PHE A 209 -7.40 -11.09 1.71
CA PHE A 209 -8.72 -11.14 2.33
C PHE A 209 -9.60 -12.18 1.64
N GLU A 210 -9.66 -13.36 2.24
CA GLU A 210 -10.38 -14.50 1.69
C GLU A 210 -11.14 -15.21 2.81
N GLN A 211 -12.45 -15.40 2.63
CA GLN A 211 -13.27 -16.00 3.69
C GLN A 211 -12.84 -17.42 4.02
N ASP A 212 -12.47 -18.21 3.00
CA ASP A 212 -12.24 -19.65 3.11
C ASP A 212 -10.75 -20.04 3.05
N LEU A 213 -9.81 -19.10 3.24
CA LEU A 213 -8.38 -19.39 3.14
C LEU A 213 -7.85 -20.17 4.35
N TYR A 214 -7.83 -21.50 4.24
CA TYR A 214 -7.41 -22.40 5.31
C TYR A 214 -5.90 -22.64 5.35
N ARG A 215 -5.21 -22.56 4.20
CA ARG A 215 -3.78 -22.93 4.08
C ARG A 215 -2.95 -21.88 3.37
N LEU A 216 -1.66 -21.86 3.70
CA LEU A 216 -0.64 -21.07 3.03
C LEU A 216 0.34 -22.02 2.33
N PRO A 217 0.64 -21.81 1.04
CA PRO A 217 1.57 -22.65 0.28
C PRO A 217 3.00 -22.46 0.78
N GLU A 218 3.88 -23.43 0.52
CA GLU A 218 5.30 -23.30 0.87
C GLU A 218 5.97 -22.17 0.09
N GLY A 219 5.56 -21.98 -1.17
CA GLY A 219 6.05 -20.90 -2.03
C GLY A 219 5.88 -19.48 -1.46
N LEU A 220 4.86 -19.23 -0.62
CA LEU A 220 4.69 -17.94 0.05
C LEU A 220 5.93 -17.57 0.89
N PHE A 221 6.53 -18.56 1.53
CA PHE A 221 7.66 -18.38 2.44
C PHE A 221 9.01 -18.28 1.71
N GLU A 222 9.03 -18.40 0.38
CA GLU A 222 10.20 -18.19 -0.46
C GLU A 222 10.37 -16.70 -0.86
N LEU A 223 9.37 -15.87 -0.59
CA LEU A 223 9.37 -14.43 -0.88
C LEU A 223 10.34 -13.66 0.04
N SER A 224 11.64 -13.74 -0.26
CA SER A 224 12.73 -13.19 0.57
C SER A 224 12.69 -11.67 0.79
N LYS A 225 11.98 -10.92 -0.08
CA LYS A 225 11.79 -9.47 0.03
C LYS A 225 10.53 -9.06 0.79
N LEU A 226 9.67 -10.02 1.17
CA LEU A 226 8.40 -9.73 1.84
C LEU A 226 8.64 -9.07 3.20
N GLU A 227 8.11 -7.86 3.36
CA GLU A 227 8.24 -7.03 4.55
C GLU A 227 6.94 -6.99 5.36
N ARG A 228 5.79 -7.06 4.69
CA ARG A 228 4.47 -7.06 5.33
C ARG A 228 3.62 -8.19 4.77
N LEU A 229 3.08 -9.00 5.68
CA LEU A 229 2.12 -10.04 5.38
C LEU A 229 0.88 -9.81 6.25
N ALA A 230 -0.25 -9.50 5.63
CA ALA A 230 -1.54 -9.44 6.29
C ALA A 230 -2.48 -10.49 5.70
N ILE A 231 -3.03 -11.34 6.56
CA ILE A 231 -4.00 -12.36 6.17
C ILE A 231 -5.26 -12.16 6.99
N MET A 232 -6.39 -12.06 6.31
CA MET A 232 -7.70 -11.91 6.89
C MET A 232 -8.61 -13.00 6.34
N THR A 233 -9.08 -13.87 7.22
CA THR A 233 -9.86 -15.05 6.84
C THR A 233 -10.81 -15.49 7.95
N ALA A 234 -11.78 -16.36 7.67
CA ALA A 234 -12.60 -16.95 8.72
C ALA A 234 -11.78 -17.89 9.61
N ASP A 235 -10.83 -18.64 9.03
CA ASP A 235 -10.04 -19.63 9.76
C ASP A 235 -8.73 -19.95 9.05
N LEU A 236 -7.67 -20.24 9.80
CA LEU A 236 -6.37 -20.64 9.26
C LEU A 236 -5.89 -21.88 10.00
N GLU A 237 -5.48 -22.93 9.27
CA GLU A 237 -5.07 -24.21 9.87
C GLU A 237 -3.86 -24.02 10.80
N GLY A 238 -2.91 -23.20 10.38
CA GLY A 238 -1.72 -22.89 11.16
C GLY A 238 -0.80 -21.91 10.46
N ILE A 239 0.20 -21.44 11.22
CA ILE A 239 1.36 -20.76 10.65
C ILE A 239 2.47 -21.81 10.60
N PRO A 240 2.99 -22.18 9.41
CA PRO A 240 4.00 -23.22 9.30
C PRO A 240 5.37 -22.74 9.79
N ALA A 241 6.25 -23.69 10.14
CA ALA A 241 7.64 -23.41 10.54
C ALA A 241 8.42 -22.63 9.46
N SER A 242 8.05 -22.81 8.18
CA SER A 242 8.58 -22.06 7.04
C SER A 242 8.44 -20.55 7.16
N ILE A 243 7.60 -20.02 8.06
CA ILE A 243 7.57 -18.58 8.38
C ILE A 243 8.98 -18.03 8.68
N ALA A 244 9.86 -18.82 9.29
CA ALA A 244 11.24 -18.43 9.56
C ALA A 244 12.05 -18.07 8.29
N LYS A 245 11.65 -18.51 7.09
CA LYS A 245 12.32 -18.18 5.83
C LYS A 245 12.14 -16.70 5.43
N LEU A 246 11.09 -16.03 5.91
CA LEU A 246 10.79 -14.62 5.61
C LEU A 246 11.70 -13.66 6.42
N LYS A 247 13.01 -13.69 6.18
CA LYS A 247 14.01 -12.93 6.97
C LYS A 247 13.84 -11.41 6.91
N SER A 248 13.14 -10.89 5.90
CA SER A 248 12.84 -9.46 5.73
C SER A 248 11.54 -9.01 6.42
N LEU A 249 10.74 -9.93 6.97
CA LEU A 249 9.41 -9.63 7.49
C LEU A 249 9.48 -8.68 8.68
N LYS A 250 8.79 -7.54 8.55
CA LYS A 250 8.68 -6.47 9.56
C LYS A 250 7.31 -6.49 10.23
N GLU A 251 6.27 -6.88 9.50
CA GLU A 251 4.89 -6.89 10.02
C GLU A 251 4.21 -8.20 9.62
N LEU A 252 3.71 -8.93 10.61
CA LEU A 252 2.85 -10.08 10.42
C LEU A 252 1.51 -9.80 11.09
N ARG A 253 0.45 -9.76 10.30
CA ARG A 253 -0.92 -9.61 10.78
C ARG A 253 -1.78 -10.78 10.32
N ILE A 254 -2.42 -11.46 11.26
CA ILE A 254 -3.36 -12.55 10.97
C ILE A 254 -4.64 -12.31 11.76
N TYR A 255 -5.76 -12.21 11.07
CA TYR A 255 -7.08 -12.06 11.65
C TYR A 255 -7.92 -13.26 11.24
N CYS A 256 -8.15 -14.18 12.17
CA CYS A 256 -9.15 -15.22 11.99
C CYS A 256 -10.52 -14.62 12.38
N GLY A 257 -11.62 -14.95 11.71
CA GLY A 257 -12.96 -14.46 12.04
C GLY A 257 -13.23 -12.98 11.73
N SER A 258 -12.63 -12.43 10.67
CA SER A 258 -12.95 -11.06 10.25
C SER A 258 -14.44 -10.88 9.94
N SER A 259 -15.04 -9.92 10.65
CA SER A 259 -16.44 -9.49 10.55
C SER A 259 -16.59 -8.15 9.83
N ASP A 260 -15.52 -7.59 9.26
CA ASP A 260 -15.56 -6.21 8.74
C ASP A 260 -16.41 -6.09 7.46
N ARG A 261 -16.58 -7.19 6.71
CA ARG A 261 -17.54 -7.30 5.60
C ARG A 261 -18.10 -8.72 5.49
N PRO A 262 -19.16 -9.08 6.23
CA PRO A 262 -19.85 -10.33 5.97
C PRO A 262 -20.51 -10.23 4.59
N ALA A 263 -19.91 -10.86 3.57
CA ALA A 263 -20.61 -11.10 2.31
C ALA A 263 -21.93 -11.85 2.61
N PRO A 264 -22.98 -11.73 1.77
CA PRO A 264 -24.20 -12.50 1.94
C PRO A 264 -23.89 -13.99 2.12
N GLY A 265 -24.26 -14.57 3.26
CA GLY A 265 -23.94 -15.96 3.60
C GLY A 265 -22.73 -16.17 4.53
N TRP A 266 -22.06 -15.11 4.98
CA TRP A 266 -20.99 -15.19 5.97
C TRP A 266 -21.47 -15.82 7.28
N LYS A 267 -20.68 -16.78 7.79
CA LYS A 267 -20.92 -17.44 9.08
C LYS A 267 -19.72 -17.20 9.98
N VAL A 268 -19.94 -16.49 11.09
CA VAL A 268 -18.94 -16.43 12.17
C VAL A 268 -18.68 -17.87 12.61
N LYS A 269 -17.44 -18.34 12.52
CA LYS A 269 -17.05 -19.56 13.22
C LYS A 269 -16.93 -19.24 14.71
N PRO A 270 -17.60 -19.97 15.61
CA PRO A 270 -17.40 -19.79 17.03
C PRO A 270 -15.94 -20.06 17.39
N LYS A 271 -15.50 -19.46 18.48
CA LYS A 271 -14.09 -19.45 18.89
C LYS A 271 -13.52 -20.86 19.11
N GLU A 272 -14.38 -21.79 19.45
CA GLU A 272 -14.14 -23.22 19.69
C GLU A 272 -13.80 -23.99 18.42
N GLU A 273 -14.24 -23.49 17.27
CA GLU A 273 -14.07 -24.11 15.95
C GLU A 273 -12.90 -23.51 15.16
N ILE A 274 -12.24 -22.46 15.67
CA ILE A 274 -11.07 -21.85 15.03
C ILE A 274 -9.85 -22.77 15.15
N SER A 275 -9.23 -23.06 14.02
CA SER A 275 -8.12 -24.03 13.90
C SER A 275 -6.79 -23.46 14.38
N LEU A 276 -6.51 -22.17 14.14
CA LEU A 276 -5.25 -21.51 14.50
C LEU A 276 -5.07 -21.47 16.03
N ASN A 277 -4.38 -22.47 16.58
CA ASN A 277 -4.28 -22.68 18.03
C ASN A 277 -2.87 -22.47 18.62
N ARG A 278 -1.88 -22.20 17.78
CA ARG A 278 -0.48 -22.00 18.20
C ARG A 278 0.25 -21.04 17.26
N ILE A 279 1.31 -20.42 17.79
CA ILE A 279 2.34 -19.74 17.00
C ILE A 279 3.56 -20.67 16.97
N PRO A 280 4.16 -20.97 15.80
CA PRO A 280 5.35 -21.81 15.73
C PRO A 280 6.54 -21.16 16.47
N PRO A 281 7.38 -21.93 17.19
CA PRO A 281 8.62 -21.42 17.81
C PRO A 281 9.54 -20.65 16.85
N GLU A 282 9.54 -21.04 15.58
CA GLU A 282 10.29 -20.47 14.46
C GLU A 282 9.99 -18.96 14.24
N ILE A 283 8.87 -18.46 14.76
CA ILE A 283 8.59 -17.02 14.79
C ILE A 283 9.74 -16.22 15.42
N GLY A 284 10.45 -16.81 16.39
CA GLY A 284 11.59 -16.18 17.07
C GLY A 284 12.82 -15.96 16.18
N GLU A 285 12.82 -16.50 14.95
CA GLU A 285 13.88 -16.28 13.98
C GLU A 285 13.72 -15.00 13.16
N LEU A 286 12.54 -14.37 13.19
CA LEU A 286 12.24 -13.16 12.42
C LEU A 286 12.87 -11.91 13.01
N GLN A 287 14.19 -11.76 12.89
CA GLN A 287 14.95 -10.68 13.55
C GLN A 287 14.54 -9.27 13.13
N MET A 288 13.87 -9.12 11.98
CA MET A 288 13.35 -7.86 11.45
C MET A 288 11.95 -7.51 11.94
N LEU A 289 11.24 -8.45 12.58
CA LEU A 289 9.83 -8.27 12.96
C LEU A 289 9.68 -7.16 13.99
N LYS A 290 8.81 -6.19 13.67
CA LYS A 290 8.44 -5.03 14.49
C LYS A 290 7.01 -5.14 15.00
N GLU A 291 6.12 -5.74 14.22
CA GLU A 291 4.73 -5.94 14.59
C GLU A 291 4.32 -7.39 14.39
N LEU A 292 3.74 -7.96 15.44
CA LEU A 292 3.07 -9.25 15.41
C LEU A 292 1.66 -9.06 15.95
N THR A 293 0.69 -9.15 15.06
CA THR A 293 -0.73 -9.09 15.38
C THR A 293 -1.40 -10.39 14.97
N ILE A 294 -1.92 -11.16 15.92
CA ILE A 294 -2.76 -12.33 15.63
C ILE A 294 -4.03 -12.21 16.45
N GLN A 295 -5.14 -11.90 15.80
CA GLN A 295 -6.41 -11.69 16.48
C GLN A 295 -7.42 -12.78 16.16
N TYR A 296 -8.33 -12.97 17.11
CA TYR A 296 -9.46 -13.87 17.00
C TYR A 296 -9.06 -15.30 16.57
N SER A 297 -7.92 -15.81 17.07
CA SER A 297 -7.48 -17.22 16.95
C SER A 297 -7.67 -18.08 18.21
N ALA A 298 -7.65 -19.41 18.11
CA ALA A 298 -7.68 -20.33 19.26
C ALA A 298 -6.34 -20.44 20.01
N ILE A 299 -5.40 -19.51 19.80
CA ILE A 299 -4.07 -19.52 20.43
C ILE A 299 -4.22 -19.48 21.96
N HIS A 300 -3.64 -20.47 22.63
CA HIS A 300 -3.74 -20.63 24.09
C HIS A 300 -2.40 -20.43 24.82
N LYS A 301 -1.28 -20.40 24.09
CA LYS A 301 0.07 -20.17 24.63
C LYS A 301 0.93 -19.43 23.61
N LEU A 302 1.81 -18.57 24.10
CA LEU A 302 2.87 -17.94 23.30
C LEU A 302 4.18 -18.72 23.44
N PRO A 303 4.93 -18.93 22.34
CA PRO A 303 6.24 -19.58 22.38
C PRO A 303 7.28 -18.68 23.08
N PRO A 304 8.14 -19.21 23.96
CA PRO A 304 9.20 -18.44 24.62
C PRO A 304 10.21 -17.83 23.64
N GLU A 305 10.32 -18.37 22.43
CA GLU A 305 11.16 -17.90 21.35
C GLU A 305 10.84 -16.46 20.92
N LEU A 306 9.64 -15.94 21.21
CA LEU A 306 9.32 -14.52 21.02
C LEU A 306 10.30 -13.58 21.74
N GLU A 307 10.92 -14.03 22.84
CA GLU A 307 11.95 -13.25 23.54
C GLU A 307 13.19 -12.96 22.68
N LYS A 308 13.43 -13.75 21.63
CA LYS A 308 14.52 -13.52 20.66
C LYS A 308 14.27 -12.28 19.80
N LEU A 309 13.03 -11.83 19.64
CA LEU A 309 12.64 -10.73 18.75
C LEU A 309 12.98 -9.35 19.32
N LYS A 310 14.24 -8.93 19.17
CA LYS A 310 14.75 -7.65 19.74
C LYS A 310 14.19 -6.39 19.07
N ARG A 311 13.64 -6.52 17.85
CA ARG A 311 13.03 -5.41 17.10
C ARG A 311 11.52 -5.30 17.29
N LEU A 312 10.88 -6.28 17.92
CA LEU A 312 9.44 -6.26 18.13
C LEU A 312 9.04 -5.06 18.98
N ARG A 313 8.02 -4.31 18.55
CA ARG A 313 7.48 -3.12 19.21
C ARG A 313 6.00 -3.29 19.53
N VAL A 314 5.28 -4.00 18.66
CA VAL A 314 3.84 -4.26 18.82
C VAL A 314 3.62 -5.76 18.89
N LEU A 315 3.04 -6.22 20.01
CA LEU A 315 2.54 -7.58 20.17
C LEU A 315 1.06 -7.51 20.49
N ASN A 316 0.21 -7.93 19.56
CA ASN A 316 -1.23 -7.94 19.73
C ASN A 316 -1.79 -9.35 19.46
N VAL A 317 -2.00 -10.10 20.53
CA VAL A 317 -2.69 -11.39 20.55
C VAL A 317 -4.01 -11.27 21.32
N GLY A 318 -4.74 -10.20 20.98
CA GLY A 318 -6.07 -9.91 21.50
C GLY A 318 -7.10 -10.94 21.03
N SER A 319 -8.15 -11.12 21.83
CA SER A 319 -9.24 -12.05 21.53
C SER A 319 -8.75 -13.46 21.20
N CYS A 320 -7.72 -13.95 21.89
CA CYS A 320 -7.19 -15.31 21.80
C CYS A 320 -7.65 -16.13 23.03
N LYS A 321 -7.29 -17.41 23.12
CA LYS A 321 -7.55 -18.27 24.30
C LYS A 321 -6.41 -18.28 25.31
N ILE A 322 -5.61 -17.21 25.36
CA ILE A 322 -4.46 -17.09 26.28
C ILE A 322 -4.98 -16.84 27.70
N LYS A 323 -4.76 -17.80 28.61
CA LYS A 323 -5.25 -17.68 30.00
C LYS A 323 -4.33 -16.85 30.89
N ARG A 324 -3.02 -16.87 30.60
CA ARG A 324 -2.00 -16.21 31.44
C ARG A 324 -0.94 -15.58 30.58
N LYS A 325 -0.62 -14.32 30.87
CA LYS A 325 0.52 -13.61 30.27
C LYS A 325 1.83 -14.31 30.65
N PRO A 326 2.67 -14.74 29.69
CA PRO A 326 3.89 -15.44 30.01
C PRO A 326 4.97 -14.52 30.61
N ALA A 327 5.75 -15.05 31.55
CA ALA A 327 6.71 -14.28 32.34
C ALA A 327 7.83 -13.65 31.49
N PHE A 328 8.19 -14.23 30.34
CA PHE A 328 9.22 -13.69 29.45
C PHE A 328 8.84 -12.32 28.86
N LEU A 329 7.55 -11.98 28.76
CA LEU A 329 7.12 -10.65 28.30
C LEU A 329 7.66 -9.52 29.19
N LYS A 330 7.86 -9.78 30.50
CA LYS A 330 8.48 -8.82 31.42
C LYS A 330 9.94 -8.49 31.05
N ARG A 331 10.62 -9.40 30.34
CA ARG A 331 12.00 -9.20 29.88
C ARG A 331 12.06 -8.51 28.51
N MET A 332 10.95 -8.45 27.78
CA MET A 332 10.85 -7.80 26.47
C MET A 332 10.64 -6.29 26.59
N LYS A 333 11.63 -5.59 27.16
CA LYS A 333 11.59 -4.13 27.44
C LYS A 333 11.44 -3.26 26.19
N GLN A 334 11.66 -3.84 25.01
CA GLN A 334 11.57 -3.15 23.73
C GLN A 334 10.12 -2.95 23.23
N LEU A 335 9.15 -3.66 23.81
CA LEU A 335 7.74 -3.59 23.43
C LEU A 335 7.16 -2.22 23.81
N LYS A 336 6.44 -1.59 22.88
CA LYS A 336 5.71 -0.33 23.07
C LYS A 336 4.21 -0.57 23.29
N HIS A 337 3.64 -1.53 22.56
CA HIS A 337 2.24 -1.90 22.67
C HIS A 337 2.11 -3.40 22.87
N VAL A 338 1.47 -3.80 23.96
CA VAL A 338 1.24 -5.21 24.31
C VAL A 338 -0.24 -5.39 24.62
N SER A 339 -0.94 -6.07 23.72
CA SER A 339 -2.28 -6.57 23.95
C SER A 339 -2.20 -8.09 23.99
N VAL A 340 -2.32 -8.65 25.17
CA VAL A 340 -2.46 -10.10 25.38
C VAL A 340 -3.74 -10.25 26.16
N SER A 341 -4.73 -10.87 25.54
CA SER A 341 -6.01 -11.14 26.19
C SER A 341 -5.77 -11.83 27.54
N GLU A 342 -6.33 -11.25 28.61
CA GLU A 342 -6.76 -12.01 29.78
C GLU A 342 -8.19 -12.38 29.45
N GLY A 343 -8.51 -13.68 29.38
CA GLY A 343 -9.88 -14.11 29.13
C GLY A 343 -10.82 -13.39 30.09
N LEU A 344 -11.85 -12.74 29.55
CA LEU A 344 -13.01 -12.35 30.34
C LEU A 344 -13.56 -13.65 30.94
N TYR A 345 -13.40 -13.78 32.26
CA TYR A 345 -14.00 -14.86 33.04
C TYR A 345 -15.49 -14.62 33.21
#